data_AF-A0A9D6Z2U2-F1
#
_entry.id   AF-A0A9D6Z2U2-F1
#
_cell.length_a   1.000
_cell.length_b   1.000
_cell.length_c   1.000
_cell.angle_alpha   90.00
_cell.angle_beta   90.00
_cell.angle_gamma   90.00
#
_symmetry.space_group_name_H-M   'P 1'
#
loop_
_entity.id
_entity.type
_entity.pdbx_description
1 polymer ?
#
loop_
_entity_poly.entity_id
_entity_poly.type
_entity_poly.pdbx_seq_one_letter_code
_entity_poly.pdbx_strand_id
1 'polypeptide(L)'
;MEDHTILASSDNFGNVTVCPGGVVHVNLSHCSLKFTPSDFVKLSELIAKARISFDSPRKGSAKPHLQLVTSDQERTPSQEKPEETV
;
A
#
# COMPACT_ATOMS: atom_id res chain seq x y z
N MET A 1 -18.42 -25.27 31.05
CA MET A 1 -17.45 -24.54 30.22
C MET A 1 -18.27 -23.53 29.45
N GLU A 2 -18.06 -22.24 29.69
CA GLU A 2 -18.81 -21.17 29.01
C GLU A 2 -18.12 -20.87 27.69
N ASP A 3 -18.70 -21.35 26.60
CA ASP A 3 -18.30 -21.02 25.25
C ASP A 3 -18.66 -19.56 24.95
N HIS A 4 -17.71 -18.64 25.13
CA HIS A 4 -17.80 -17.28 24.62
C HIS A 4 -17.58 -17.29 23.10
N THR A 5 -18.52 -17.91 22.37
CA THR A 5 -18.58 -17.81 20.92
C THR A 5 -19.15 -16.43 20.59
N ILE A 6 -18.27 -15.43 20.41
CA ILE A 6 -18.68 -14.19 19.75
C ILE A 6 -18.95 -14.58 18.30
N LEU A 7 -20.22 -14.90 18.01
CA LEU A 7 -20.72 -15.00 16.64
C LEU A 7 -20.52 -13.62 16.02
N ALA A 8 -19.52 -13.50 15.16
CA ALA A 8 -19.22 -12.27 14.44
C ALA A 8 -20.36 -11.99 13.44
N SER A 9 -21.45 -11.41 13.95
CA SER A 9 -22.50 -10.81 13.12
C SER A 9 -21.89 -9.66 12.32
N SER A 10 -22.38 -9.44 11.10
CA SER A 10 -21.98 -8.31 10.24
C SER A 10 -22.03 -6.96 10.94
N ASP A 11 -22.93 -6.83 11.93
CA ASP A 11 -23.15 -5.61 12.71
C ASP A 11 -22.01 -5.28 13.67
N ASN A 12 -21.16 -6.26 14.00
CA ASN A 12 -20.04 -6.11 14.92
C ASN A 12 -18.67 -6.04 14.20
N PHE A 13 -18.69 -5.94 12.87
CA PHE A 13 -17.46 -5.82 12.08
C PHE A 13 -16.69 -4.55 12.43
N GLY A 14 -15.39 -4.69 12.71
CA GLY A 14 -14.52 -3.58 13.08
C GLY A 14 -14.70 -3.11 14.53
N ASN A 15 -15.55 -3.77 15.31
CA ASN A 15 -15.77 -3.41 16.70
C ASN A 15 -14.56 -3.83 17.55
N VAL A 16 -14.13 -2.92 18.43
CA VAL A 16 -13.00 -3.12 19.34
C VAL A 16 -13.54 -3.12 20.76
N THR A 17 -13.33 -4.22 21.48
CA THR A 17 -13.82 -4.38 22.85
C THR A 17 -12.67 -4.66 23.79
N VAL A 18 -12.64 -3.98 24.93
CA VAL A 18 -11.65 -4.26 25.99
C VAL A 18 -12.32 -5.13 27.03
N CYS A 19 -11.86 -6.37 27.16
CA CYS A 19 -12.38 -7.32 28.13
C CYS A 19 -11.77 -7.09 29.52
N PRO A 20 -12.47 -7.51 30.59
CA PRO A 20 -11.88 -7.57 31.93
C PRO A 20 -10.58 -8.37 31.91
N GLY A 21 -9.51 -7.84 32.51
CA GLY A 21 -8.15 -8.39 32.38
C GLY A 21 -7.29 -7.71 31.31
N GLY A 22 -7.84 -6.71 30.61
CA GLY A 22 -7.06 -5.82 29.72
C GLY A 22 -6.76 -6.39 28.34
N VAL A 23 -7.37 -7.52 27.96
CA VAL A 23 -7.23 -8.07 26.61
C VAL A 23 -8.14 -7.29 25.65
N VAL A 24 -7.58 -6.87 24.51
CA VAL A 24 -8.31 -6.15 23.47
C VAL A 24 -8.74 -7.14 22.40
N HIS A 25 -10.05 -7.20 22.14
CA HIS A 25 -10.65 -8.01 21.09
C HIS A 25 -11.00 -7.12 19.89
N VAL A 26 -10.57 -7.52 18.71
CA VAL A 26 -10.95 -6.90 17.44
C VAL A 26 -11.76 -7.91 16.65
N ASN A 27 -13.04 -7.61 16.44
CA ASN A 27 -13.94 -8.49 15.71
C ASN A 27 -13.90 -8.16 14.21
N LEU A 28 -13.50 -9.15 13.42
CA LEU A 28 -13.51 -9.11 11.96
C LEU A 28 -14.59 -10.06 11.45
N SER A 29 -14.89 -9.98 10.15
CA SER A 29 -16.01 -10.70 9.53
C SER A 29 -15.91 -12.23 9.66
N HIS A 30 -14.69 -12.76 9.74
CA HIS A 30 -14.42 -14.20 9.73
C HIS A 30 -13.53 -14.66 10.89
N CYS A 31 -13.05 -13.75 11.71
CA CYS A 31 -12.19 -14.07 12.84
C CYS A 31 -12.26 -12.99 13.92
N SER A 32 -11.88 -13.35 15.14
CA SER A 32 -11.69 -12.40 16.23
C SER A 32 -10.22 -12.44 16.62
N LEU A 33 -9.57 -11.28 16.64
CA LEU A 33 -8.17 -11.15 17.02
C LEU A 33 -8.08 -10.65 18.45
N LYS A 34 -7.19 -11.26 19.24
CA LYS A 34 -6.94 -10.88 20.63
C LYS A 34 -5.55 -10.28 20.75
N PHE A 35 -5.45 -9.17 21.47
CA PHE A 35 -4.21 -8.44 21.67
C PHE A 35 -4.01 -8.11 23.14
N THR A 36 -2.75 -8.02 23.54
CA THR A 36 -2.37 -7.22 24.71
C THR A 36 -2.55 -5.73 24.38
N PRO A 37 -2.73 -4.84 25.37
CA PRO A 37 -2.84 -3.41 25.12
C PRO A 37 -1.67 -2.85 24.31
N SER A 38 -0.44 -3.28 24.64
CA SER A 38 0.77 -2.82 23.96
C SER A 38 0.82 -3.24 22.49
N ASP A 39 0.37 -4.45 22.17
CA ASP A 39 0.41 -4.94 20.79
C ASP A 39 -0.71 -4.33 19.95
N PHE A 40 -1.87 -4.05 20.56
CA PHE A 40 -2.94 -3.31 19.89
C PHE A 40 -2.50 -1.89 19.49
N VAL A 41 -1.73 -1.20 20.34
CA VAL A 41 -1.16 0.12 20.01
C VAL A 41 -0.19 0.04 18.83
N LYS A 42 0.71 -0.95 18.80
CA LYS A 42 1.62 -1.14 17.65
C LYS A 42 0.84 -1.42 16.36
N LEU A 43 -0.22 -2.22 16.43
CA LEU A 43 -1.06 -2.51 15.29
C LEU A 43 -1.79 -1.26 14.78
N SER A 44 -2.35 -0.45 15.68
CA SER A 44 -3.06 0.77 15.29
C SER A 44 -2.12 1.80 14.65
N GLU A 45 -0.90 1.95 15.15
CA GLU A 45 0.14 2.78 14.53
C GLU A 45 0.53 2.27 13.13
N LEU A 46 0.69 0.96 12.96
CA LEU A 46 1.00 0.36 11.68
C LEU A 46 -0.11 0.62 10.65
N ILE A 47 -1.37 0.43 11.05
CA ILE A 47 -2.53 0.71 10.19
C ILE A 47 -2.58 2.20 9.84
N ALA A 48 -2.36 3.10 10.80
CA ALA A 48 -2.33 4.54 10.54
C ALA A 48 -1.26 4.90 9.50
N LYS A 49 -0.03 4.38 9.64
CA LYS A 49 1.07 4.58 8.68
C LYS A 49 0.75 4.00 7.30
N ALA A 50 0.14 2.80 7.25
CA ALA A 50 -0.27 2.17 6.01
C ALA A 50 -1.33 3.00 5.27
N ARG A 51 -2.33 3.52 5.99
CA ARG A 51 -3.37 4.39 5.40
C ARG A 51 -2.78 5.65 4.78
N ILE A 52 -1.86 6.32 5.48
CA ILE A 52 -1.17 7.51 4.95
C ILE A 52 -0.40 7.18 3.66
N SER A 53 0.23 6.00 3.59
CA SER A 53 1.00 5.57 2.42
C SER A 53 0.11 5.20 1.23
N PHE A 54 -1.09 4.68 1.49
CA PHE A 54 -2.07 4.30 0.46
C PHE A 54 -2.87 5.48 -0.10
N ASP A 55 -3.21 6.47 0.71
CA ASP A 55 -3.90 7.70 0.29
C ASP A 55 -2.97 8.74 -0.34
N SER A 56 -1.66 8.48 -0.38
CA SER A 56 -0.75 9.31 -1.13
C SER A 56 -1.18 9.25 -2.61
N PRO A 57 -1.59 10.37 -3.23
CA PRO A 57 -1.97 10.37 -4.64
C PRO A 57 -0.78 9.80 -5.39
N ARG A 58 -0.98 8.65 -6.05
CA ARG A 58 0.03 8.07 -6.95
C ARG A 58 0.50 9.22 -7.82
N LYS A 59 1.71 9.74 -7.58
CA LYS A 59 2.30 10.78 -8.42
C LYS A 59 2.12 10.27 -9.84
N GLY A 60 1.35 11.04 -10.61
CA GLY A 60 0.68 10.58 -11.82
C GLY A 60 1.62 9.72 -12.64
N SER A 61 1.07 8.64 -13.19
CA SER A 61 1.74 7.71 -14.11
C SER A 61 2.68 8.49 -15.04
N ALA A 62 3.94 8.61 -14.66
CA ALA A 62 5.00 8.90 -15.60
C ALA A 62 4.99 7.65 -16.46
N LYS A 63 4.31 7.72 -17.61
CA LYS A 63 4.36 6.64 -18.60
C LYS A 63 5.84 6.32 -18.74
N PRO A 64 6.29 5.08 -18.44
CA PRO A 64 7.69 4.74 -18.65
C PRO A 64 7.95 4.97 -20.14
N HIS A 65 8.78 5.97 -20.45
CA HIS A 65 9.15 6.28 -21.81
C HIS A 65 10.24 5.28 -22.19
N LEU A 66 9.82 4.18 -22.82
CA LEU A 66 10.76 3.21 -23.40
C LEU A 66 11.45 3.90 -24.58
N GLN A 67 12.71 4.31 -24.39
CA GLN A 67 13.57 4.72 -25.48
C GLN A 67 13.97 3.47 -26.27
N LEU A 68 13.52 3.40 -27.53
CA LEU A 68 13.97 2.40 -28.47
C LEU A 68 15.43 2.71 -28.83
N VAL A 69 16.36 1.95 -28.26
CA VAL A 69 17.77 1.97 -28.69
C VAL A 69 17.86 1.05 -29.91
N THR A 70 17.76 1.61 -31.10
CA THR A 70 18.07 0.89 -32.34
C THR A 70 19.57 0.67 -32.38
N SER A 71 20.00 -0.57 -32.11
CA SER A 71 21.37 -1.01 -32.28
C SER A 71 21.67 -1.26 -33.75
N ASP A 72 21.67 -0.21 -34.57
CA ASP A 72 22.27 -0.25 -35.91
C ASP A 72 23.63 0.43 -35.84
N GLN A 73 24.60 -0.37 -35.42
CA GLN A 73 26.00 -0.10 -35.71
C GLN A 73 26.25 -0.57 -37.15
N GLU A 74 26.23 0.33 -38.13
CA GLU A 74 27.15 0.28 -39.28
C GLU A 74 27.47 1.70 -39.81
N ARG A 75 28.73 1.85 -40.21
CA ARG A 75 29.51 3.06 -40.50
C ARG A 75 28.98 3.87 -41.70
N THR A 76 29.18 5.20 -41.70
CA THR A 76 30.22 5.89 -42.51
C THR A 76 30.23 7.43 -42.30
N PRO A 77 31.41 8.10 -42.41
CA PRO A 77 31.55 9.55 -42.27
C PRO A 77 31.61 10.26 -43.64
N SER A 78 31.03 11.45 -43.75
CA SER A 78 31.41 12.61 -44.61
C SER A 78 30.21 13.57 -44.68
N GLN A 79 30.33 14.82 -44.22
CA GLN A 79 30.50 16.03 -45.05
C GLN A 79 29.22 16.32 -45.87
N GLU A 80 28.53 17.46 -45.78
CA GLU A 80 28.98 18.83 -46.04
C GLU A 80 27.98 19.86 -45.49
N LYS A 81 28.51 21.03 -45.11
CA LYS A 81 27.78 22.28 -44.84
C LYS A 81 27.31 22.88 -46.18
N PRO A 82 26.17 23.56 -46.23
CA PRO A 82 26.15 24.80 -47.01
C PRO A 82 25.54 25.98 -46.23
N GLU A 83 26.34 27.06 -46.17
CA GLU A 83 25.92 28.45 -46.44
C GLU A 83 24.95 28.48 -47.64
N GLU A 84 23.85 29.24 -47.70
CA GLU A 84 23.76 30.71 -47.64
C GLU A 84 22.27 31.13 -47.71
N THR A 85 21.97 32.27 -47.06
CA THR A 85 21.23 33.45 -47.58
C THR A 85 19.79 33.35 -48.12
N VAL A 86 18.88 34.05 -47.45
CA VAL A 86 18.03 35.12 -48.04
C VAL A 86 18.01 36.30 -47.08
#